data_AF-A0A1F2RQG2-F1
#
_entry.id   AF-A0A1F2RQG2-F1
#
_cell.length_a   1.000
_cell.length_b   1.000
_cell.length_c   1.000
_cell.angle_alpha   90.00
_cell.angle_beta   90.00
_cell.angle_gamma   90.00
#
_symmetry.space_group_name_H-M   'P 1'
#
loop_
_entity.id
_entity.type
_entity.pdbx_description
1 polymer ?
#
loop_
_entity_poly.entity_id
_entity_poly.type
_entity_poly.pdbx_seq_one_letter_code
_entity_poly.pdbx_strand_id
1 'polypeptide(L)'
;MITYDSVEILADFAKRQNLTLPLLSDPQSATIRAFGILNTTVPTDNMAYGIPYPGTYIVDADGVVKSKYFEDRYQDRYSAPTILLREFGSAAGTRETATKTDYLEMKHYSTRDVVRPNLRFTLVADFVLPPKMHVYTPEVKGYIPIKLELDVSPNFTAHAAEYPKGDILFLPAINERVPVYHDSFRITQDVTMAAANDLEAVLSGNREVKITGSLRYQACDDKICYLPQTLPLEWTLKVEPLDRQRVPEPIQHKPPAASGAR
;
A
#
# COMPACT_ATOMS: atom_id res chain seq x y z
N MET A 1 17.52 -4.33 -6.21
CA MET A 1 16.65 -3.91 -7.33
C MET A 1 17.33 -4.32 -8.62
N ILE A 2 16.61 -4.85 -9.62
CA ILE A 2 17.14 -5.16 -10.96
C ILE A 2 16.52 -4.17 -11.96
N THR A 3 17.33 -3.56 -12.83
CA THR A 3 16.84 -2.69 -13.92
C THR A 3 17.64 -2.89 -15.19
N TYR A 4 17.09 -2.45 -16.33
CA TYR A 4 17.77 -2.42 -17.62
C TYR A 4 18.89 -1.37 -17.73
N ASP A 5 19.15 -0.62 -16.66
CA ASP A 5 20.13 0.46 -16.68
C ASP A 5 21.55 -0.08 -16.56
N SER A 6 22.53 0.64 -17.14
CA SER A 6 23.95 0.30 -16.99
C SER A 6 24.44 0.51 -15.56
N VAL A 7 25.59 -0.09 -15.23
CA VAL A 7 26.25 0.10 -13.93
C VAL A 7 26.52 1.58 -13.65
N GLU A 8 26.91 2.36 -14.66
CA GLU A 8 27.20 3.79 -14.53
C GLU A 8 25.94 4.60 -14.18
N ILE A 9 24.81 4.31 -14.84
CA ILE A 9 23.51 4.94 -14.57
C ILE A 9 23.08 4.62 -13.13
N LEU A 10 23.18 3.35 -12.73
CA LEU A 10 22.81 2.90 -11.39
C LEU A 10 23.71 3.51 -10.31
N ALA A 11 25.01 3.65 -10.57
CA ALA A 11 25.94 4.28 -9.64
C ALA A 11 25.65 5.77 -9.43
N ASP A 12 25.36 6.52 -10.50
CA ASP A 12 24.94 7.93 -10.39
C ASP A 12 23.65 8.06 -9.58
N PHE A 13 22.63 7.25 -9.91
CA PHE A 13 21.35 7.25 -9.21
C PHE A 13 21.51 6.90 -7.72
N ALA A 14 22.25 5.83 -7.41
CA ALA A 14 22.50 5.41 -6.03
C ALA A 14 23.21 6.51 -5.23
N LYS A 15 24.18 7.21 -5.84
CA LYS A 15 24.87 8.34 -5.20
C LYS A 15 23.93 9.50 -4.94
N ARG A 16 23.11 9.92 -5.93
CA ARG A 16 22.16 11.04 -5.75
C ARG A 16 21.10 10.75 -4.70
N GLN A 17 20.61 9.52 -4.66
CA GLN A 17 19.55 9.08 -3.73
C GLN A 17 20.09 8.52 -2.41
N ASN A 18 21.42 8.57 -2.21
CA ASN A 18 22.11 8.05 -1.03
C ASN A 18 21.70 6.60 -0.69
N LEU A 19 21.61 5.75 -1.71
CA LEU A 19 21.19 4.35 -1.56
C LEU A 19 22.38 3.50 -1.11
N THR A 20 22.16 2.73 -0.05
CA THR A 20 23.13 1.74 0.47
C THR A 20 22.86 0.32 -0.01
N LEU A 21 21.70 0.10 -0.63
CA LEU A 21 21.27 -1.20 -1.14
C LEU A 21 21.89 -1.46 -2.52
N PRO A 22 22.36 -2.70 -2.81
CA PRO A 22 22.85 -3.07 -4.13
C PRO A 22 21.77 -2.91 -5.22
N LEU A 23 22.17 -2.27 -6.32
CA LEU A 23 21.40 -2.19 -7.56
C LEU A 23 22.05 -3.10 -8.60
N LEU A 24 21.25 -3.91 -9.27
CA LEU A 24 21.69 -4.91 -10.24
C LEU A 24 21.37 -4.43 -11.65
N SER A 25 22.42 -4.29 -12.46
CA SER A 25 22.35 -3.88 -13.86
C SER A 25 22.00 -5.08 -14.75
N ASP A 26 21.04 -4.91 -15.65
CA ASP A 26 20.65 -5.91 -16.66
C ASP A 26 20.47 -5.24 -18.04
N PRO A 27 21.52 -4.68 -18.68
CA PRO A 27 21.38 -3.78 -19.83
C PRO A 27 20.71 -4.37 -21.07
N GLN A 28 20.77 -5.70 -21.25
CA GLN A 28 20.05 -6.40 -22.32
C GLN A 28 18.66 -6.91 -21.89
N SER A 29 18.25 -6.59 -20.66
CA SER A 29 17.04 -7.11 -20.01
C SER A 29 16.98 -8.64 -20.02
N ALA A 30 18.13 -9.31 -19.93
CA ALA A 30 18.21 -10.77 -20.05
C ALA A 30 17.55 -11.45 -18.85
N THR A 31 17.80 -10.94 -17.65
CA THR A 31 17.16 -11.43 -16.42
C THR A 31 15.67 -11.06 -16.41
N ILE A 32 15.34 -9.81 -16.78
CA ILE A 32 13.96 -9.33 -16.90
C ILE A 32 13.13 -10.23 -17.85
N ARG A 33 13.71 -10.62 -19.00
CA ARG A 33 13.10 -11.55 -19.96
C ARG A 33 12.98 -12.97 -19.40
N ALA A 34 14.02 -13.47 -18.73
CA ALA A 34 14.01 -14.81 -18.14
C ALA A 34 12.92 -14.97 -17.08
N PHE A 35 12.61 -13.90 -16.33
CA PHE A 35 11.51 -13.87 -15.37
C PHE A 35 10.13 -13.63 -16.02
N GLY A 36 10.08 -13.40 -17.33
CA GLY A 36 8.83 -13.16 -18.06
C GLY A 36 8.16 -11.82 -17.72
N ILE A 37 8.91 -10.86 -17.18
CA ILE A 37 8.37 -9.58 -16.69
C ILE A 37 8.74 -8.39 -17.57
N LEU A 38 9.24 -8.62 -18.79
CA LEU A 38 9.48 -7.53 -19.75
C LEU A 38 8.17 -6.79 -20.05
N ASN A 39 8.19 -5.46 -20.01
CA ASN A 39 7.04 -4.67 -20.44
C ASN A 39 6.94 -4.67 -21.97
N THR A 40 6.03 -5.48 -22.51
CA THR A 40 5.81 -5.63 -23.95
C THR A 40 4.99 -4.50 -24.58
N THR A 41 4.50 -3.53 -23.79
CA THR A 41 3.79 -2.36 -24.32
C THR A 41 4.73 -1.29 -24.86
N VAL A 42 6.03 -1.38 -24.55
CA VAL A 42 7.04 -0.44 -25.04
C VAL A 42 7.60 -0.92 -26.39
N PRO A 43 7.50 -0.11 -27.46
CA PRO A 43 8.07 -0.44 -28.77
C PRO A 43 9.59 -0.66 -28.71
N THR A 44 10.11 -1.55 -29.58
CA THR A 44 11.54 -1.92 -29.61
C THR A 44 12.49 -0.77 -30.01
N ASP A 45 11.96 0.22 -30.71
CA ASP A 45 12.65 1.44 -31.13
C ASP A 45 12.55 2.58 -30.10
N ASN A 46 11.90 2.35 -28.96
CA ASN A 46 11.80 3.30 -27.87
C ASN A 46 13.00 3.18 -26.92
N MET A 47 13.51 4.30 -26.42
CA MET A 47 14.59 4.32 -25.41
C MET A 47 14.24 3.61 -24.11
N ALA A 48 12.96 3.50 -23.76
CA ALA A 48 12.49 2.76 -22.58
C ALA A 48 12.32 1.25 -22.85
N TYR A 49 12.64 0.75 -24.05
CA TYR A 49 12.55 -0.67 -24.34
C TYR A 49 13.52 -1.44 -23.44
N GLY A 50 13.00 -2.45 -22.76
CA GLY A 50 13.76 -3.22 -21.77
C GLY A 50 13.29 -3.03 -20.33
N ILE A 51 12.46 -2.02 -20.04
CA ILE A 51 11.87 -1.87 -18.71
C ILE A 51 10.98 -3.07 -18.36
N PRO A 52 10.97 -3.53 -17.10
CA PRO A 52 10.04 -4.56 -16.66
C PRO A 52 8.66 -3.97 -16.32
N TYR A 53 7.62 -4.79 -16.32
CA TYR A 53 6.47 -4.55 -15.46
C TYR A 53 6.98 -4.51 -14.01
N PRO A 54 6.66 -3.46 -13.23
CA PRO A 54 7.17 -3.32 -11.88
C PRO A 54 6.68 -4.48 -11.02
N GLY A 55 7.57 -4.99 -10.19
CA GLY A 55 7.17 -5.94 -9.18
C GLY A 55 8.25 -6.15 -8.12
N THR A 56 7.83 -6.75 -7.02
CA THR A 56 8.71 -7.16 -5.94
C THR A 56 8.50 -8.64 -5.69
N TYR A 57 9.60 -9.39 -5.64
CA TYR A 57 9.62 -10.77 -5.19
C TYR A 57 10.15 -10.81 -3.77
N ILE A 58 9.50 -11.58 -2.91
CA ILE A 58 10.06 -11.96 -1.61
C ILE A 58 10.61 -13.36 -1.76
N VAL A 59 11.89 -13.51 -1.42
CA VAL A 59 12.62 -14.77 -1.50
C VAL A 59 13.09 -15.15 -0.11
N ASP A 60 13.11 -16.45 0.18
CA ASP A 60 13.75 -16.96 1.39
C ASP A 60 15.27 -17.04 1.23
N ALA A 61 15.95 -17.53 2.27
CA ALA A 61 17.41 -17.65 2.31
C ALA A 61 17.97 -18.62 1.25
N ASP A 62 17.17 -19.55 0.77
CA ASP A 62 17.54 -20.52 -0.26
C ASP A 62 17.26 -19.99 -1.68
N GLY A 63 16.73 -18.76 -1.80
CA GLY A 63 16.39 -18.12 -3.07
C GLY A 63 15.05 -18.55 -3.64
N VAL A 64 14.19 -19.21 -2.86
CA VAL A 64 12.85 -19.63 -3.29
C VAL A 64 11.87 -18.47 -3.12
N VAL A 65 11.12 -18.17 -4.18
CA VAL A 65 10.08 -17.12 -4.16
C VAL A 65 8.93 -17.55 -3.24
N LYS A 66 8.70 -16.78 -2.18
CA LYS A 66 7.61 -16.95 -1.21
C LYS A 66 6.36 -16.17 -1.60
N SER A 67 6.54 -14.97 -2.13
CA SER A 67 5.44 -14.10 -2.53
C SER A 67 5.86 -13.16 -3.68
N LYS A 68 4.85 -12.58 -4.33
CA LYS A 68 5.00 -11.69 -5.49
C LYS A 68 4.04 -10.52 -5.33
N TYR A 69 4.55 -9.31 -5.53
CA TYR A 69 3.79 -8.07 -5.50
C TYR A 69 3.91 -7.38 -6.84
N PHE A 70 2.87 -7.49 -7.66
CA PHE A 70 2.76 -6.90 -8.99
C PHE A 70 1.47 -6.10 -9.07
N GLU A 71 1.48 -5.07 -9.90
CA GLU A 71 0.29 -4.28 -10.23
C GLU A 71 0.03 -4.37 -11.74
N ASP A 72 -1.23 -4.27 -12.13
CA ASP A 72 -1.64 -4.31 -13.53
C ASP A 72 -1.11 -3.08 -14.30
N ARG A 73 -1.06 -1.92 -13.63
CA ARG A 73 -0.50 -0.68 -14.18
C ARG A 73 0.98 -0.58 -13.83
N TYR A 74 1.81 -0.36 -14.84
CA TYR A 74 3.28 -0.28 -14.64
C TYR A 74 3.75 0.87 -13.73
N GLN A 75 2.87 1.84 -13.46
CA GLN A 75 3.18 2.99 -12.61
C GLN A 75 2.88 2.72 -11.14
N ASP A 76 1.93 1.83 -10.87
CA ASP A 76 1.46 1.56 -9.53
C ASP A 76 2.48 0.66 -8.83
N ARG A 77 2.85 1.03 -7.60
CA ARG A 77 3.87 0.29 -6.84
C ARG A 77 3.49 0.18 -5.39
N TYR A 78 3.49 -1.05 -4.88
CA TYR A 78 3.47 -1.29 -3.44
C TYR A 78 4.66 -0.62 -2.76
N SER A 79 4.39 0.07 -1.67
CA SER A 79 5.42 0.62 -0.80
C SER A 79 6.16 -0.52 -0.09
N ALA A 80 7.48 -0.38 0.10
CA ALA A 80 8.24 -1.37 0.87
C ALA A 80 7.67 -1.59 2.29
N PRO A 81 7.25 -0.56 3.05
CA PRO A 81 6.58 -0.77 4.34
C PRO A 81 5.25 -1.55 4.26
N THR A 82 4.46 -1.39 3.20
CA THR A 82 3.26 -2.23 2.96
C THR A 82 3.62 -3.70 2.79
N ILE A 83 4.67 -3.97 2.01
CA ILE A 83 5.17 -5.33 1.80
C ILE A 83 5.64 -5.92 3.14
N LEU A 84 6.42 -5.17 3.93
CA LEU A 84 6.87 -5.61 5.25
C LEU A 84 5.69 -5.88 6.21
N LEU A 85 4.66 -5.03 6.21
CA LEU A 85 3.46 -5.25 7.00
C LEU A 85 2.78 -6.59 6.65
N ARG A 86 2.70 -6.93 5.36
CA ARG A 86 2.06 -8.16 4.90
C ARG A 86 2.88 -9.41 5.17
N GLU A 87 4.18 -9.33 4.97
CA GLU A 87 5.09 -10.46 5.16
C GLU A 87 5.37 -10.75 6.64
N PHE A 88 5.45 -9.70 7.47
CA PHE A 88 5.96 -9.81 8.85
C PHE A 88 5.01 -9.27 9.92
N GLY A 89 3.83 -8.75 9.54
CA GLY A 89 2.82 -8.26 10.47
C GLY A 89 3.14 -6.89 11.11
N SER A 90 4.21 -6.21 10.71
CA SER A 90 4.59 -4.90 11.25
C SER A 90 5.29 -4.03 10.23
N ALA A 91 5.00 -2.72 10.26
CA ALA A 91 5.76 -1.69 9.58
C ALA A 91 6.39 -0.79 10.65
N ALA A 92 7.73 -0.77 10.74
CA ALA A 92 8.44 0.05 11.71
C ALA A 92 8.40 1.54 11.32
N GLY A 93 8.44 2.43 12.32
CA GLY A 93 8.65 3.87 12.12
C GLY A 93 7.42 4.66 11.64
N THR A 94 6.20 4.12 11.83
CA THR A 94 4.95 4.78 11.46
C THR A 94 4.46 5.70 12.58
N ARG A 95 3.93 6.87 12.21
CA ARG A 95 3.25 7.75 13.17
C ARG A 95 1.86 7.20 13.49
N GLU A 96 1.61 6.90 14.76
CA GLU A 96 0.33 6.38 15.24
C GLU A 96 -0.54 7.49 15.84
N THR A 97 -1.83 7.41 15.55
CA THR A 97 -2.88 8.16 16.25
C THR A 97 -3.73 7.18 17.05
N ALA A 98 -3.87 7.43 18.35
CA ALA A 98 -4.67 6.59 19.24
C ALA A 98 -5.98 7.29 19.62
N THR A 99 -7.07 6.53 19.58
CA THR A 99 -8.40 6.93 20.04
C THR A 99 -8.91 5.89 21.02
N LYS A 100 -9.30 6.32 22.21
CA LYS A 100 -9.86 5.43 23.24
C LYS A 100 -11.31 5.83 23.53
N THR A 101 -12.19 4.85 23.53
CA THR A 101 -13.58 4.96 23.97
C THR A 101 -13.81 4.04 25.17
N ASP A 102 -15.03 4.03 25.70
CA ASP A 102 -15.42 3.08 26.75
C ASP A 102 -15.44 1.61 26.26
N TYR A 103 -15.52 1.41 24.94
CA TYR A 103 -15.78 0.10 24.33
C TYR A 103 -14.64 -0.44 23.48
N LEU A 104 -13.73 0.41 23.00
CA LEU A 104 -12.55 0.00 22.26
C LEU A 104 -11.43 1.03 22.38
N GLU A 105 -10.21 0.55 22.25
CA GLU A 105 -9.03 1.34 21.95
C GLU A 105 -8.64 1.07 20.49
N MET A 106 -8.46 2.12 19.71
CA MET A 106 -8.03 2.04 18.31
C MET A 106 -6.74 2.82 18.14
N LYS A 107 -5.77 2.21 17.48
CA LYS A 107 -4.60 2.89 16.93
C LYS A 107 -4.68 2.84 15.42
N HIS A 108 -4.49 3.97 14.76
CA HIS A 108 -4.45 4.00 13.29
C HIS A 108 -3.23 4.75 12.80
N TYR A 109 -2.70 4.29 11.68
CA TYR A 109 -1.47 4.82 11.09
C TYR A 109 -1.42 4.54 9.58
N SER A 110 -0.54 5.24 8.89
CA SER A 110 -0.16 4.91 7.52
C SER A 110 1.16 4.16 7.54
N THR A 111 1.31 3.14 6.69
CA THR A 111 2.61 2.50 6.43
C THR A 111 3.64 3.49 5.84
N ARG A 112 3.18 4.67 5.38
CA ARG A 112 4.05 5.70 4.81
C ARG A 112 3.44 7.10 4.93
N ASP A 113 4.19 8.01 5.55
CA ASP A 113 3.77 9.43 5.70
C ASP A 113 4.28 10.32 4.55
N VAL A 114 5.29 9.85 3.81
CA VAL A 114 5.83 10.53 2.62
C VAL A 114 5.54 9.70 1.38
N VAL A 115 4.55 10.13 0.62
CA VAL A 115 4.01 9.43 -0.55
C VAL A 115 4.41 10.13 -1.86
N ARG A 116 4.25 9.42 -2.97
CA ARG A 116 4.54 9.89 -4.33
C ARG A 116 3.38 9.50 -5.26
N PRO A 117 3.25 10.12 -6.43
CA PRO A 117 2.26 9.71 -7.42
C PRO A 117 2.32 8.21 -7.73
N ASN A 118 1.15 7.57 -7.88
CA ASN A 118 0.99 6.12 -8.13
C ASN A 118 1.58 5.18 -7.04
N LEU A 119 1.96 5.72 -5.88
CA LEU A 119 2.38 4.87 -4.76
C LEU A 119 1.15 4.20 -4.13
N ARG A 120 1.17 2.87 -4.04
CA ARG A 120 0.22 2.08 -3.26
C ARG A 120 0.79 1.81 -1.87
N PHE A 121 0.05 2.21 -0.85
CA PHE A 121 0.42 2.02 0.55
C PHE A 121 -0.80 1.59 1.35
N THR A 122 -0.59 1.17 2.58
CA THR A 122 -1.65 0.61 3.44
C THR A 122 -1.90 1.52 4.63
N LEU A 123 -3.17 1.83 4.86
CA LEU A 123 -3.67 2.38 6.11
C LEU A 123 -4.02 1.22 7.04
N VAL A 124 -3.66 1.36 8.31
CA VAL A 124 -3.85 0.32 9.32
C VAL A 124 -4.68 0.89 10.46
N ALA A 125 -5.62 0.09 10.95
CA ALA A 125 -6.34 0.32 12.19
C ALA A 125 -6.27 -0.93 13.07
N ASP A 126 -5.57 -0.81 14.19
CA ASP A 126 -5.44 -1.82 15.24
C ASP A 126 -6.44 -1.55 16.35
N PHE A 127 -7.15 -2.59 16.76
CA PHE A 127 -8.21 -2.54 17.75
C PHE A 127 -7.86 -3.40 18.96
N VAL A 128 -8.16 -2.89 20.15
CA VAL A 128 -8.14 -3.64 21.40
C VAL A 128 -9.46 -3.38 22.13
N LEU A 129 -10.20 -4.44 22.40
CA LEU A 129 -11.49 -4.40 23.08
C LEU A 129 -11.29 -4.78 24.56
N PRO A 130 -12.03 -4.15 25.49
CA PRO A 130 -12.07 -4.60 26.88
C PRO A 130 -12.53 -6.07 27.00
N PRO A 131 -12.21 -6.76 28.10
CA PRO A 131 -12.68 -8.11 28.33
C PRO A 131 -14.21 -8.22 28.20
N LYS A 132 -14.68 -9.32 27.59
CA LYS A 132 -16.11 -9.61 27.34
C LYS A 132 -16.80 -8.66 26.36
N MET A 133 -16.04 -7.84 25.65
CA MET A 133 -16.55 -6.94 24.64
C MET A 133 -16.31 -7.49 23.24
N HIS A 134 -17.30 -7.32 22.37
CA HIS A 134 -17.21 -7.71 20.97
C HIS A 134 -17.87 -6.69 20.04
N VAL A 135 -17.45 -6.72 18.78
CA VAL A 135 -18.08 -6.00 17.67
C VAL A 135 -18.41 -6.98 16.55
N TYR A 136 -19.47 -6.72 15.79
CA TYR A 136 -19.87 -7.60 14.70
C TYR A 136 -18.99 -7.43 13.46
N THR A 137 -18.70 -8.54 12.77
CA THR A 137 -17.93 -8.52 11.52
C THR A 137 -18.76 -8.01 10.33
N PRO A 138 -18.14 -7.60 9.22
CA PRO A 138 -18.86 -7.02 8.06
C PRO A 138 -19.93 -7.92 7.42
N GLU A 139 -19.83 -9.24 7.55
CA GLU A 139 -20.71 -10.22 6.90
C GLU A 139 -22.04 -10.47 7.61
N VAL A 140 -22.25 -9.90 8.79
CA VAL A 140 -23.49 -10.08 9.57
C VAL A 140 -24.72 -9.52 8.87
N LYS A 141 -25.89 -10.11 9.17
CA LYS A 141 -27.20 -9.63 8.72
C LYS A 141 -28.06 -9.30 9.93
N GLY A 142 -28.72 -8.15 9.92
CA GLY A 142 -29.58 -7.71 11.04
C GLY A 142 -28.82 -7.05 12.20
N TYR A 143 -27.50 -6.99 12.13
CA TYR A 143 -26.62 -6.33 13.11
C TYR A 143 -25.90 -5.13 12.50
N ILE A 144 -25.31 -4.28 13.34
CA ILE A 144 -24.49 -3.15 12.91
C ILE A 144 -23.01 -3.58 12.93
N PRO A 145 -22.41 -3.87 11.77
CA PRO A 145 -21.02 -4.30 11.72
C PRO A 145 -20.06 -3.16 12.03
N ILE A 146 -18.83 -3.51 12.41
CA ILE A 146 -17.70 -2.61 12.27
C ILE A 146 -17.44 -2.34 10.78
N LYS A 147 -17.34 -1.07 10.42
CA LYS A 147 -17.16 -0.64 9.04
C LYS A 147 -16.23 0.57 9.00
N LEU A 148 -15.11 0.41 8.30
CA LEU A 148 -14.20 1.50 7.96
C LEU A 148 -14.52 1.98 6.55
N GLU A 149 -14.78 3.28 6.40
CA GLU A 149 -15.04 3.92 5.11
C GLU A 149 -14.16 5.16 4.96
N LEU A 150 -13.50 5.29 3.81
CA LEU A 150 -12.73 6.48 3.45
C LEU A 150 -13.57 7.40 2.56
N ASP A 151 -13.37 8.70 2.70
CA ASP A 151 -14.01 9.69 1.85
C ASP A 151 -13.46 9.63 0.43
N VAL A 152 -14.34 9.88 -0.55
CA VAL A 152 -13.94 9.92 -1.96
C VAL A 152 -13.08 11.16 -2.22
N SER A 153 -11.96 10.98 -2.92
CA SER A 153 -11.03 12.06 -3.25
C SER A 153 -10.48 11.90 -4.67
N PRO A 154 -10.23 12.99 -5.42
CA PRO A 154 -9.48 12.91 -6.67
C PRO A 154 -7.99 12.63 -6.46
N ASN A 155 -7.47 12.78 -5.23
CA ASN A 155 -6.03 12.66 -4.94
C ASN A 155 -5.58 11.21 -4.72
N PHE A 156 -6.51 10.28 -4.51
CA PHE A 156 -6.20 8.89 -4.27
C PHE A 156 -7.38 7.98 -4.61
N THR A 157 -7.10 6.70 -4.82
CA THR A 157 -8.11 5.64 -4.92
C THR A 157 -8.02 4.74 -3.71
N ALA A 158 -9.12 4.61 -2.97
CA ALA A 158 -9.25 3.66 -1.87
C ALA A 158 -9.64 2.28 -2.44
N HIS A 159 -8.92 1.24 -2.02
CA HIS A 159 -9.25 -0.15 -2.35
C HIS A 159 -10.21 -0.73 -1.30
N ALA A 160 -10.67 -1.96 -1.49
CA ALA A 160 -11.48 -2.64 -0.49
C ALA A 160 -10.71 -2.78 0.84
N ALA A 161 -11.41 -2.54 1.96
CA ALA A 161 -10.85 -2.81 3.28
C ALA A 161 -10.79 -4.34 3.50
N GLU A 162 -9.65 -4.79 4.01
CA GLU A 162 -9.39 -6.17 4.40
C GLU A 162 -9.67 -6.32 5.89
N TYR A 163 -10.54 -7.27 6.21
CA TYR A 163 -10.95 -7.61 7.56
C TYR A 163 -10.42 -9.00 7.92
N PRO A 164 -10.04 -9.24 9.18
CA PRO A 164 -9.59 -10.56 9.60
C PRO A 164 -10.79 -11.53 9.65
N LYS A 165 -10.51 -12.82 9.80
CA LYS A 165 -11.58 -13.79 10.01
C LYS A 165 -12.20 -13.59 11.40
N GLY A 166 -13.53 -13.48 11.47
CA GLY A 166 -14.26 -13.42 12.74
C GLY A 166 -14.41 -14.77 13.43
N ASP A 167 -14.61 -14.72 14.74
CA ASP A 167 -14.96 -15.87 15.56
C ASP A 167 -16.48 -15.98 15.72
N ILE A 168 -17.00 -17.20 15.82
CA ILE A 168 -18.44 -17.44 15.94
C ILE A 168 -18.86 -17.38 17.40
N LEU A 169 -19.59 -16.34 17.76
CA LEU A 169 -20.25 -16.21 19.05
C LEU A 169 -21.64 -16.85 19.01
N PHE A 170 -21.97 -17.67 20.01
CA PHE A 170 -23.32 -18.17 20.22
C PHE A 170 -24.03 -17.26 21.24
N LEU A 171 -25.21 -16.76 20.87
CA LEU A 171 -26.06 -15.90 21.69
C LEU A 171 -27.24 -16.72 22.24
N PRO A 172 -27.18 -17.23 23.49
CA PRO A 172 -28.18 -18.18 23.99
C PRO A 172 -29.58 -17.58 24.13
N ALA A 173 -29.67 -16.28 24.44
CA ALA A 173 -30.93 -15.59 24.66
C ALA A 173 -31.85 -15.56 23.42
N ILE A 174 -31.24 -15.59 22.22
CA ILE A 174 -31.95 -15.59 20.94
C ILE A 174 -31.63 -16.83 20.09
N ASN A 175 -30.82 -17.76 20.60
CA ASN A 175 -30.38 -18.98 19.94
C ASN A 175 -29.74 -18.74 18.55
N GLU A 176 -28.90 -17.71 18.44
CA GLU A 176 -28.23 -17.33 17.18
C GLU A 176 -26.72 -17.52 17.23
N ARG A 177 -26.10 -17.70 16.06
CA ARG A 177 -24.65 -17.78 15.89
C ARG A 177 -24.20 -16.68 14.95
N VAL A 178 -23.35 -15.80 15.45
CA VAL A 178 -22.96 -14.57 14.75
C VAL A 178 -21.45 -14.41 14.76
N PRO A 179 -20.83 -14.06 13.63
CA PRO A 179 -19.40 -13.75 13.59
C PRO A 179 -19.12 -12.40 14.25
N VAL A 180 -18.09 -12.38 15.10
CA VAL A 180 -17.67 -11.22 15.88
C VAL A 180 -16.14 -11.09 15.90
N TYR A 181 -15.67 -9.90 16.27
CA TYR A 181 -14.31 -9.69 16.75
C TYR A 181 -14.32 -9.39 18.25
N HIS A 182 -13.35 -9.93 18.97
CA HIS A 182 -13.07 -9.66 20.39
C HIS A 182 -11.55 -9.58 20.62
N ASP A 183 -11.14 -9.23 21.84
CA ASP A 183 -9.74 -9.04 22.24
C ASP A 183 -9.01 -8.03 21.35
N SER A 184 -8.26 -8.48 20.35
CA SER A 184 -7.53 -7.60 19.44
C SER A 184 -7.65 -8.06 18.00
N PHE A 185 -7.79 -7.11 17.09
CA PHE A 185 -7.84 -7.38 15.66
C PHE A 185 -7.34 -6.18 14.85
N ARG A 186 -7.05 -6.40 13.57
CA ARG A 186 -6.52 -5.38 12.66
C ARG A 186 -7.38 -5.30 11.41
N ILE A 187 -7.73 -4.08 11.01
CA ILE A 187 -8.29 -3.77 9.70
C ILE A 187 -7.21 -3.06 8.89
N THR A 188 -7.05 -3.45 7.62
CA THR A 188 -6.14 -2.78 6.68
C THR A 188 -6.88 -2.32 5.44
N GLN A 189 -6.53 -1.17 4.90
CA GLN A 189 -7.06 -0.71 3.62
C GLN A 189 -5.97 -0.10 2.78
N ASP A 190 -5.81 -0.61 1.56
CA ASP A 190 -4.86 -0.05 0.61
C ASP A 190 -5.40 1.25 0.01
N VAL A 191 -4.48 2.18 -0.22
CA VAL A 191 -4.72 3.43 -0.93
C VAL A 191 -3.66 3.57 -2.01
N THR A 192 -4.05 3.97 -3.22
CA THR A 192 -3.14 4.32 -4.31
C THR A 192 -3.25 5.81 -4.58
N MET A 193 -2.12 6.52 -4.47
CA MET A 193 -2.07 7.95 -4.82
C MET A 193 -2.35 8.15 -6.30
N ALA A 194 -3.06 9.21 -6.64
CA ALA A 194 -3.35 9.56 -8.03
C ALA A 194 -2.07 9.82 -8.83
N ALA A 195 -2.21 9.87 -10.16
CA ALA A 195 -1.10 10.11 -11.06
C ALA A 195 -0.58 11.56 -10.93
N ALA A 196 0.63 11.81 -11.43
CA ALA A 196 1.31 13.08 -11.22
C ALA A 196 0.56 14.29 -11.82
N ASN A 197 -0.18 14.07 -12.91
CA ASN A 197 -1.07 15.05 -13.54
C ASN A 197 -2.23 15.43 -12.63
N ASP A 198 -2.85 14.45 -11.97
CA ASP A 198 -4.00 14.69 -11.09
C ASP A 198 -3.58 15.32 -9.76
N LEU A 199 -2.32 15.12 -9.36
CA LEU A 199 -1.72 15.71 -8.16
C LEU A 199 -1.01 17.05 -8.42
N GLU A 200 -1.09 17.63 -9.61
CA GLU A 200 -0.32 18.84 -9.98
C GLU A 200 -0.59 20.02 -9.04
N ALA A 201 -1.86 20.25 -8.69
CA ALA A 201 -2.25 21.31 -7.76
C ALA A 201 -1.66 21.11 -6.36
N VAL A 202 -1.65 19.86 -5.86
CA VAL A 202 -1.07 19.50 -4.56
C VAL A 202 0.45 19.69 -4.58
N LEU A 203 1.11 19.21 -5.64
CA LEU A 203 2.57 19.25 -5.79
C LEU A 203 3.11 20.68 -5.92
N SER A 204 2.31 21.58 -6.51
CA SER A 204 2.60 23.01 -6.66
C SER A 204 2.25 23.84 -5.42
N GLY A 205 1.42 23.30 -4.52
CA GLY A 205 0.96 23.95 -3.29
C GLY A 205 1.76 23.55 -2.05
N ASN A 206 1.04 23.25 -0.96
CA ASN A 206 1.64 22.85 0.33
C ASN A 206 2.16 21.41 0.34
N ARG A 207 1.94 20.62 -0.71
CA ARG A 207 2.38 19.22 -0.83
C ARG A 207 1.83 18.32 0.27
N GLU A 208 0.61 18.58 0.72
CA GLU A 208 -0.07 17.74 1.71
C GLU A 208 -1.37 17.19 1.14
N VAL A 209 -1.63 15.91 1.43
CA VAL A 209 -2.92 15.26 1.19
C VAL A 209 -3.45 14.75 2.51
N LYS A 210 -4.69 15.10 2.78
CA LYS A 210 -5.45 14.51 3.88
C LYS A 210 -6.30 13.38 3.35
N ILE A 211 -6.20 12.23 3.99
CA ILE A 211 -7.14 11.13 3.83
C ILE A 211 -8.04 11.16 5.04
N THR A 212 -9.34 11.34 4.80
CA THR A 212 -10.36 11.35 5.83
C THR A 212 -11.30 10.17 5.65
N GLY A 213 -11.97 9.80 6.72
CA GLY A 213 -12.96 8.74 6.72
C GLY A 213 -13.64 8.60 8.05
N SER A 214 -14.38 7.50 8.21
CA SER A 214 -15.05 7.18 9.46
C SER A 214 -15.00 5.69 9.76
N LEU A 215 -14.96 5.38 11.06
CA LEU A 215 -15.19 4.06 11.59
C LEU A 215 -16.55 4.05 12.27
N ARG A 216 -17.51 3.31 11.71
CA ARG A 216 -18.80 3.07 12.35
C ARG A 216 -18.80 1.67 12.97
N TYR A 217 -19.24 1.54 14.21
CA TYR A 217 -19.32 0.25 14.89
C TYR A 217 -20.41 0.23 15.95
N GLN A 218 -20.81 -0.97 16.37
CA GLN A 218 -21.61 -1.19 17.56
C GLN A 218 -20.91 -2.24 18.43
N ALA A 219 -20.65 -1.89 19.68
CA ALA A 219 -20.04 -2.79 20.66
C ALA A 219 -21.11 -3.42 21.55
N CYS A 220 -20.91 -4.67 21.96
CA CYS A 220 -21.80 -5.42 22.83
C CYS A 220 -21.01 -6.20 23.89
N ASP A 221 -21.50 -6.23 25.13
CA ASP A 221 -21.04 -7.20 26.13
C ASP A 221 -21.92 -8.47 26.10
N ASP A 222 -21.71 -9.34 27.08
CA ASP A 222 -22.48 -10.55 27.32
C ASP A 222 -23.99 -10.32 27.56
N LYS A 223 -24.44 -9.07 27.76
CA LYS A 223 -25.81 -8.74 28.17
C LYS A 223 -26.53 -7.82 27.19
N ILE A 224 -25.85 -6.77 26.73
CA ILE A 224 -26.46 -5.71 25.93
C ILE A 224 -25.53 -5.27 24.80
N CYS A 225 -26.16 -4.76 23.74
CA CYS A 225 -25.48 -3.98 22.72
C CYS A 225 -25.66 -2.49 23.00
N TYR A 226 -24.55 -1.75 23.00
CA TYR A 226 -24.54 -0.31 23.24
C TYR A 226 -25.01 0.45 21.99
N LEU A 227 -25.17 1.78 22.15
CA LEU A 227 -25.49 2.63 21.02
C LEU A 227 -24.33 2.62 20.00
N PRO A 228 -24.61 2.56 18.69
CA PRO A 228 -23.59 2.65 17.67
C PRO A 228 -22.78 3.95 17.79
N GLN A 229 -21.47 3.85 17.55
CA GLN A 229 -20.56 4.99 17.52
C GLN A 229 -19.96 5.17 16.12
N THR A 230 -19.67 6.43 15.79
CA THR A 230 -18.93 6.80 14.58
C THR A 230 -17.72 7.63 15.02
N LEU A 231 -16.52 7.12 14.72
CA LEU A 231 -15.27 7.82 15.00
C LEU A 231 -14.70 8.41 13.71
N PRO A 232 -14.29 9.68 13.69
CA PRO A 232 -13.60 10.25 12.54
C PRO A 232 -12.18 9.67 12.45
N LEU A 233 -11.71 9.45 11.21
CA LEU A 233 -10.34 9.03 10.90
C LEU A 233 -9.68 10.09 10.04
N GLU A 234 -8.42 10.43 10.34
CA GLU A 234 -7.63 11.37 9.54
C GLU A 234 -6.17 10.91 9.47
N TRP A 235 -5.62 10.89 8.26
CA TRP A 235 -4.19 10.75 7.99
C TRP A 235 -3.73 11.97 7.18
N THR A 236 -2.65 12.62 7.62
CA THR A 236 -2.01 13.70 6.86
C THR A 236 -0.70 13.19 6.28
N LEU A 237 -0.61 13.23 4.95
CA LEU A 237 0.52 12.71 4.19
C LEU A 237 1.22 13.83 3.43
N LYS A 238 2.54 13.77 3.38
CA LYS A 238 3.37 14.65 2.53
C LYS A 238 3.54 14.01 1.16
N VAL A 239 3.31 14.78 0.10
CA VAL A 239 3.47 14.34 -1.28
C VAL A 239 4.78 14.87 -1.86
N GLU A 240 5.61 13.97 -2.38
CA GLU A 240 6.84 14.32 -3.09
C GLU A 240 6.68 14.06 -4.60
N PRO A 241 7.28 14.90 -5.46
CA PRO A 241 7.29 14.64 -6.89
C PRO A 241 8.13 13.40 -7.22
N LEU A 242 7.88 12.82 -8.39
CA LEU A 242 8.77 11.80 -8.95
C LEU A 242 10.12 12.44 -9.31
N ASP A 243 11.21 11.69 -9.12
CA ASP A 243 12.52 12.10 -9.61
C ASP A 243 12.54 12.06 -11.13
N ARG A 244 12.72 13.23 -11.75
CA ARG A 244 12.82 13.40 -13.20
C ARG A 244 14.23 13.81 -13.65
N GLN A 245 15.19 13.86 -12.73
CA GLN A 245 16.56 14.21 -13.05
C GLN A 245 17.18 13.07 -13.87
N ARG A 246 17.58 13.39 -15.10
CA ARG A 246 18.35 12.47 -15.95
C ARG A 246 19.79 12.40 -15.46
N VAL A 247 20.39 11.23 -15.66
CA VAL A 247 21.84 11.05 -15.53
C VAL A 247 22.59 11.91 -16.56
N PRO A 248 23.87 12.23 -16.33
CA PRO A 248 24.69 12.96 -17.31
C PRO A 248 24.61 12.34 -18.71
N GLU A 249 24.52 13.18 -19.74
CA GLU A 249 24.36 12.78 -21.15
C GLU A 249 25.32 11.66 -21.60
N PRO A 250 26.62 11.65 -21.23
CA PRO A 250 27.55 10.62 -21.69
C PRO A 250 27.19 9.20 -21.25
N ILE A 251 26.46 9.05 -20.14
CA ILE A 251 26.08 7.76 -19.58
C ILE A 251 24.59 7.45 -19.78
N GLN A 252 23.83 8.31 -20.46
CA GLN A 252 22.43 8.02 -20.79
C GLN A 252 22.33 6.82 -21.75
N HIS A 253 21.18 6.15 -21.71
CA HIS A 253 20.81 5.18 -22.74
C HIS A 253 20.96 5.81 -24.12
N LYS A 254 21.67 5.12 -25.02
CA LYS A 254 21.79 5.56 -26.40
C LYS A 254 20.48 5.21 -27.13
N PRO A 255 19.97 6.08 -28.01
CA PRO A 255 18.84 5.72 -28.86
C PRO A 255 19.16 4.42 -29.60
N PRO A 256 18.19 3.50 -29.75
CA PRO A 256 18.39 2.35 -30.63
C PRO A 256 18.78 2.87 -32.02
N ALA A 257 19.78 2.25 -32.64
CA ALA A 257 20.21 2.64 -33.97
C ALA A 257 18.98 2.63 -34.88
N ALA A 258 18.70 3.76 -35.54
CA ALA A 258 17.61 3.84 -36.51
C ALA A 258 17.76 2.64 -37.45
N SER A 259 16.76 1.78 -37.50
CA SER A 259 16.72 0.68 -38.46
C SER A 259 16.81 1.32 -39.83
N GLY A 260 18.00 1.29 -40.43
CA GLY A 260 18.24 1.85 -41.75
C GLY A 260 17.21 1.25 -42.69
N ALA A 261 16.41 2.11 -43.31
CA ALA A 261 15.62 1.75 -44.47
C ALA A 261 16.58 1.08 -45.47
N ARG A 262 16.36 -0.21 -45.71
CA ARG A 262 16.84 -0.92 -46.89
C ARG A 262 15.63 -1.26 -47.73
#